data_AF-A0A2X3IXP5-F1
#
_entry.id   AF-A0A2X3IXP5-F1
#
_cell.length_a   1.000
_cell.length_b   1.000
_cell.length_c   1.000
_cell.angle_alpha   90.00
_cell.angle_beta   90.00
_cell.angle_gamma   90.00
#
_symmetry.space_group_name_H-M   'P 1'
#
loop_
_entity.id
_entity.type
_entity.pdbx_description
1 polymer ?
#
loop_
_entity_poly.entity_id
_entity_poly.type
_entity_poly.pdbx_seq_one_letter_code
_entity_poly.pdbx_strand_id
1 'polypeptide(L)'
;MANKYEAVSRQIVEALGGAENVVAVTHCMTRLRFVLQDDARVESARLKAIFGVLGVVKTDQQCQVIIGNTVSQAYAEVLKHLPEGAGDRPQTAAKGKLTLKRIGAGILDALIGTMSPLIPAIIGGSMVKLLAMILAMTGLFETTSSTLIILNLIGDGAFFFLPVMVAASAAVKFKTNMSLAIAIAGVLVHPAFIDLMAKSGAGAGG
;
A
#
# COMPACT_ATOMS: atom_id res chain seq x y z
N MET A 1 -11.55 2.78 -26.81
CA MET A 1 -11.41 3.58 -25.58
C MET A 1 -9.98 3.62 -25.01
N ALA A 2 -8.96 3.08 -25.70
CA ALA A 2 -7.55 3.17 -25.27
C ALA A 2 -6.88 4.52 -25.60
N ASN A 3 -7.22 5.12 -26.76
CA ASN A 3 -6.52 6.31 -27.27
C ASN A 3 -6.66 7.59 -26.42
N LYS A 4 -7.67 7.69 -25.54
CA LYS A 4 -7.91 8.93 -24.78
C LYS A 4 -6.88 9.11 -23.66
N TYR A 5 -6.47 8.03 -23.01
CA TYR A 5 -5.51 8.07 -21.92
C TYR A 5 -4.07 8.04 -22.40
N GLU A 6 -3.78 7.45 -23.56
CA GLU A 6 -2.46 7.49 -24.18
C GLU A 6 -2.03 8.93 -24.48
N ALA A 7 -2.89 9.70 -25.15
CA ALA A 7 -2.62 11.11 -25.46
C ALA A 7 -2.44 11.97 -24.19
N VAL A 8 -3.28 11.74 -23.18
CA VAL A 8 -3.20 12.43 -21.88
C VAL A 8 -1.91 12.07 -21.14
N SER A 9 -1.54 10.79 -21.12
CA SER A 9 -0.33 10.30 -20.46
C SER A 9 0.93 10.89 -21.08
N ARG A 10 1.00 10.95 -22.41
CA ARG A 10 2.10 11.59 -23.12
C ARG A 10 2.20 13.08 -22.81
N GLN A 11 1.08 13.81 -22.84
CA GLN A 11 1.04 15.23 -22.50
C GLN A 11 1.47 15.48 -21.04
N ILE A 12 1.10 14.60 -20.10
CA ILE A 12 1.54 14.67 -18.71
C ILE A 12 3.07 14.51 -18.63
N VAL A 13 3.64 13.48 -19.27
CA VAL A 13 5.09 13.24 -19.23
C VAL A 13 5.87 14.39 -19.89
N GLU A 14 5.38 14.92 -21.02
CA GLU A 14 5.97 16.10 -21.66
C GLU A 14 5.95 17.33 -20.73
N ALA A 15 4.81 17.63 -20.11
CA ALA A 15 4.66 18.78 -19.22
C ALA A 15 5.39 18.62 -17.87
N LEU A 16 5.79 17.40 -17.50
CA LEU A 16 6.70 17.13 -16.38
C LEU A 16 8.17 17.35 -16.73
N GLY A 17 8.48 17.76 -17.96
CA GLY A 17 9.85 17.98 -18.43
C GLY A 17 10.46 16.76 -19.11
N GLY A 18 9.66 15.77 -19.52
CA GLY A 18 10.11 14.58 -20.24
C GLY A 18 10.28 13.35 -19.35
N ALA A 19 10.44 12.19 -19.99
CA ALA A 19 10.59 10.90 -19.30
C ALA A 19 11.88 10.85 -18.47
N GLU A 20 12.95 11.54 -18.87
CA GLU A 20 14.18 11.62 -18.08
C GLU A 20 14.00 12.34 -16.74
N ASN A 21 13.01 13.23 -16.61
CA ASN A 21 12.79 13.99 -15.38
C ASN A 21 12.03 13.18 -14.33
N VAL A 22 11.39 12.06 -14.71
CA VAL A 22 10.59 11.24 -13.80
C VAL A 22 11.45 10.15 -13.18
N VAL A 23 11.66 10.23 -11.87
CA VAL A 23 12.42 9.25 -11.09
C VAL A 23 11.56 8.05 -10.74
N ALA A 24 10.34 8.29 -10.26
CA ALA A 24 9.39 7.27 -9.85
C ALA A 24 7.96 7.76 -10.04
N VAL A 25 7.03 6.84 -10.29
CA VAL A 25 5.59 7.13 -10.38
C VAL A 25 4.78 6.12 -9.59
N THR A 26 3.79 6.60 -8.84
CA THR A 26 2.79 5.77 -8.15
C THR A 26 1.39 6.36 -8.35
N HIS A 27 0.36 5.64 -7.95
CA HIS A 27 -1.00 6.16 -7.90
C HIS A 27 -1.71 5.80 -6.59
N CYS A 28 -2.70 6.59 -6.21
CA CYS A 28 -3.73 6.22 -5.23
C CYS A 28 -5.08 6.07 -5.95
N MET A 29 -6.22 6.19 -5.24
CA MET A 29 -7.54 6.08 -5.89
C MET A 29 -7.88 7.24 -6.85
N THR A 30 -7.28 8.42 -6.68
CA THR A 30 -7.67 9.61 -7.48
C THR A 30 -6.51 10.42 -8.03
N ARG A 31 -5.26 10.09 -7.67
CA ARG A 31 -4.07 10.90 -7.99
C ARG A 31 -2.92 10.05 -8.48
N LEU A 32 -2.23 10.53 -9.51
CA LEU A 32 -0.89 10.12 -9.87
C LEU A 32 0.11 10.94 -9.04
N ARG A 33 1.14 10.30 -8.52
CA ARG A 33 2.24 10.96 -7.80
C ARG A 33 3.53 10.67 -8.52
N PHE A 34 4.21 11.73 -8.91
CA PHE A 34 5.48 11.70 -9.60
C PHE A 34 6.57 12.21 -8.67
N VAL A 35 7.67 11.48 -8.59
CA VAL A 35 8.93 11.94 -8.00
C VAL A 35 9.80 12.39 -9.15
N LEU A 36 10.28 13.64 -9.09
CA LEU A 36 10.98 14.28 -10.18
C LEU A 36 12.45 14.53 -9.83
N GLN A 37 13.32 14.62 -10.84
CA GLN A 37 14.72 15.01 -10.66
C GLN A 37 14.85 16.52 -10.48
N ASP A 38 14.14 17.28 -11.33
CA ASP A 38 14.17 18.73 -11.35
C ASP A 38 12.75 19.29 -11.44
N ASP A 39 12.32 19.91 -10.35
CA ASP A 39 11.02 20.57 -10.25
C ASP A 39 10.91 21.82 -11.14
N ALA A 40 12.02 22.46 -11.53
CA ALA A 40 11.97 23.66 -12.38
C ALA A 40 11.48 23.38 -13.79
N ARG A 41 11.63 22.13 -14.27
CA ARG A 41 11.18 21.69 -15.61
C ARG A 41 9.68 21.43 -15.70
N VAL A 42 8.93 21.56 -14.60
CA VAL A 42 7.50 21.23 -14.54
C VAL A 42 6.62 22.40 -14.97
N GLU A 43 5.90 22.22 -16.07
CA GLU A 43 4.93 23.17 -16.58
C GLU A 43 3.55 22.97 -15.91
N SER A 44 3.39 23.48 -14.69
CA SER A 44 2.15 23.31 -13.90
C SER A 44 0.90 23.88 -14.57
N ALA A 45 1.03 24.97 -15.33
CA ALA A 45 -0.08 25.55 -16.09
C ALA A 45 -0.53 24.63 -17.23
N ARG A 46 0.43 24.06 -17.95
CA ARG A 46 0.17 23.10 -19.03
C ARG A 46 -0.48 21.84 -18.48
N LEU A 47 0.00 21.30 -17.35
CA LEU A 47 -0.60 20.14 -16.69
C LEU A 47 -2.08 20.35 -16.32
N LYS A 48 -2.45 21.55 -15.83
CA LYS A 48 -3.85 21.88 -15.50
C LYS A 48 -4.74 22.03 -16.73
N ALA A 49 -4.17 22.33 -17.90
CA ALA A 49 -4.92 22.48 -19.15
C ALA A 49 -5.17 21.14 -19.87
N ILE A 50 -4.54 20.05 -19.43
CA ILE A 50 -4.73 18.71 -20.03
C ILE A 50 -6.14 18.19 -19.73
N PHE A 51 -6.82 17.72 -20.77
CA PHE A 51 -8.16 17.14 -20.64
C PHE A 51 -8.16 15.94 -19.68
N GLY A 52 -8.98 16.01 -18.63
CA GLY A 52 -9.08 14.96 -17.61
C GLY A 52 -8.19 15.17 -16.38
N VAL A 53 -7.38 16.22 -16.33
CA VAL A 53 -6.70 16.65 -15.11
C VAL A 53 -7.61 17.61 -14.33
N LEU A 54 -7.99 17.20 -13.11
CA LEU A 54 -8.82 17.98 -12.20
C LEU A 54 -7.99 18.97 -11.36
N GLY A 55 -6.68 18.73 -11.25
CA GLY A 55 -5.80 19.59 -10.48
C GLY A 55 -4.37 19.08 -10.43
N VAL A 56 -3.46 19.96 -10.06
CA VAL A 56 -2.04 19.66 -9.90
C VAL A 56 -1.59 20.26 -8.57
N VAL A 57 -0.96 19.44 -7.74
CA VAL A 57 -0.39 19.85 -6.45
C VAL A 57 1.09 19.55 -6.49
N LYS A 58 1.91 20.57 -6.24
CA LYS A 58 3.36 20.45 -6.20
C LYS A 58 3.85 20.60 -4.77
N THR A 59 4.77 19.74 -4.36
CA THR A 59 5.48 19.76 -3.08
C THR A 59 6.97 19.62 -3.38
N ASP A 60 7.86 20.03 -2.47
CA ASP A 60 9.32 20.10 -2.65
C ASP A 60 10.03 18.82 -3.16
N GLN A 61 9.34 17.69 -3.23
CA GLN A 61 9.88 16.41 -3.71
C GLN A 61 8.92 15.64 -4.63
N GLN A 62 7.69 16.12 -4.83
CA GLN A 62 6.65 15.38 -5.54
C GLN A 62 5.69 16.28 -6.30
N CYS A 63 5.35 15.89 -7.52
CA CYS A 63 4.27 16.47 -8.30
C CYS A 63 3.08 15.50 -8.33
N GLN A 64 1.90 15.94 -7.89
CA GLN A 64 0.68 15.14 -7.88
C GLN A 64 -0.29 15.65 -8.93
N VAL A 65 -0.74 14.78 -9.82
CA VAL A 65 -1.75 15.07 -10.83
C VAL A 65 -3.03 14.36 -10.45
N ILE A 66 -4.11 15.12 -10.25
CA ILE A 66 -5.43 14.62 -9.87
C ILE A 66 -6.20 14.29 -11.14
N ILE A 67 -6.53 13.02 -11.36
CA ILE A 67 -7.30 12.55 -12.53
C ILE A 67 -8.71 12.10 -12.12
N GLY A 68 -8.88 11.60 -10.89
CA GLY A 68 -10.13 11.02 -10.40
C GLY A 68 -10.15 9.50 -10.51
N ASN A 69 -11.33 8.90 -10.56
CA ASN A 69 -11.56 7.45 -10.50
C ASN A 69 -10.90 6.63 -11.63
N THR A 70 -10.48 7.26 -12.73
CA THR A 70 -9.83 6.60 -13.88
C THR A 70 -8.31 6.59 -13.79
N VAL A 71 -7.75 6.94 -12.63
CA VAL A 71 -6.30 7.04 -12.40
C VAL A 71 -5.53 5.75 -12.69
N SER A 72 -6.11 4.57 -12.43
CA SER A 72 -5.44 3.29 -12.69
C SER A 72 -5.21 3.04 -14.19
N GLN A 73 -6.13 3.49 -15.04
CA GLN A 73 -5.98 3.41 -16.50
C GLN A 73 -4.90 4.39 -16.99
N ALA A 74 -4.92 5.63 -16.47
CA ALA A 74 -3.89 6.62 -16.77
C ALA A 74 -2.49 6.17 -16.31
N TYR A 75 -2.39 5.53 -15.13
CA TYR A 75 -1.13 5.01 -14.61
C TYR A 75 -0.52 3.96 -15.54
N ALA A 76 -1.34 3.02 -16.04
CA ALA A 76 -0.88 1.98 -16.96
C ALA A 76 -0.33 2.54 -18.28
N GLU A 77 -0.94 3.60 -18.81
CA GLU A 77 -0.46 4.26 -20.02
C GLU A 77 0.79 5.13 -19.75
N VAL A 78 0.84 5.85 -18.62
CA VAL A 78 2.03 6.62 -18.21
C VAL A 78 3.26 5.71 -18.07
N LEU A 79 3.10 4.51 -17.52
CA LEU A 79 4.21 3.56 -17.38
C LEU A 79 4.85 3.15 -18.71
N LYS A 80 4.09 3.11 -19.82
CA LYS A 80 4.61 2.77 -21.15
C LYS A 80 5.52 3.86 -21.73
N HIS A 81 5.38 5.09 -21.25
CA HIS A 81 6.15 6.25 -21.70
C HIS A 81 7.36 6.56 -20.81
N LEU A 82 7.55 5.78 -19.74
CA LEU A 82 8.63 5.96 -18.78
C LEU A 82 9.69 4.86 -18.95
N PRO A 83 10.96 5.13 -18.56
CA PRO A 83 11.99 4.09 -18.56
C PRO A 83 11.56 2.91 -17.68
N GLU A 84 11.91 1.70 -18.11
CA GLU A 84 11.56 0.46 -17.41
C GLU A 84 11.94 0.54 -15.92
N GLY A 85 10.99 0.18 -15.06
CA GLY A 85 11.14 0.21 -13.61
C GLY A 85 10.77 1.54 -12.92
N ALA A 86 10.30 2.57 -13.62
CA ALA A 86 9.83 3.82 -12.98
C ALA A 86 8.61 3.62 -12.04
N GLY A 87 7.77 2.62 -12.31
CA GLY A 87 6.63 2.27 -11.43
C GLY A 87 7.00 1.52 -10.16
N ASP A 88 8.18 0.89 -10.15
CA ASP A 88 8.64 0.00 -9.08
C ASP A 88 9.77 0.62 -8.23
N ARG A 89 10.07 1.90 -8.47
CA ARG A 89 11.05 2.67 -7.68
C ARG A 89 10.38 3.28 -6.44
N PRO A 90 10.98 3.14 -5.25
CA PRO A 90 10.47 3.80 -4.05
C PRO A 90 10.34 5.31 -4.23
N GLN A 91 9.29 5.91 -3.67
CA GLN A 91 9.01 7.36 -3.74
C GLN A 91 10.10 8.27 -3.13
N THR A 92 11.13 7.69 -2.50
CA THR A 92 12.19 8.39 -1.76
C THR A 92 13.52 8.49 -2.51
N ALA A 93 13.56 8.13 -3.80
CA ALA A 93 14.79 8.12 -4.61
C ALA A 93 15.36 9.51 -4.99
N ALA A 94 15.13 10.55 -4.18
CA ALA A 94 15.94 11.77 -4.22
C ALA A 94 17.29 11.48 -3.55
N LYS A 95 18.35 11.32 -4.37
CA LYS A 95 19.74 11.15 -3.93
C LYS A 95 20.16 12.31 -3.03
N GLY A 96 20.06 12.13 -1.72
CA GLY A 96 20.60 13.06 -0.74
C GLY A 96 21.25 12.29 0.40
N LYS A 97 22.29 12.88 0.98
CA LYS A 97 23.21 12.26 1.95
C LYS A 97 22.48 11.48 3.05
N LEU A 98 22.97 10.27 3.37
CA LEU A 98 22.48 9.42 4.45
C LEU A 98 22.77 10.09 5.80
N THR A 99 21.74 10.63 6.44
CA THR A 99 21.79 11.15 7.81
C THR A 99 21.07 10.18 8.75
N LEU A 100 21.45 10.09 10.03
CA LEU A 100 20.80 9.20 11.02
C LEU A 100 19.28 9.37 11.09
N LYS A 101 18.79 10.62 10.98
CA LYS A 101 17.35 10.93 10.88
C LYS A 101 16.68 10.30 9.66
N ARG A 102 17.42 10.09 8.57
CA ARG A 102 16.97 9.51 7.31
C ARG A 102 16.92 7.98 7.36
N ILE A 103 17.81 7.35 8.14
CA ILE A 103 17.73 5.91 8.45
C ILE A 103 16.48 5.66 9.30
N GLY A 104 16.26 6.48 10.34
CA GLY A 104 15.03 6.40 11.16
C GLY A 104 13.76 6.62 10.33
N ALA A 105 13.75 7.64 9.47
CA ALA A 105 12.64 7.87 8.53
C ALA A 105 12.47 6.70 7.55
N GLY A 106 13.56 6.11 7.04
CA GLY A 106 13.51 4.98 6.12
C GLY A 106 12.98 3.69 6.76
N ILE A 107 13.29 3.43 8.03
CA ILE A 107 12.71 2.30 8.79
C ILE A 107 11.22 2.54 9.04
N LEU A 108 10.85 3.77 9.44
CA LEU A 108 9.45 4.13 9.64
C LEU A 108 8.65 4.02 8.33
N ASP A 109 9.21 4.48 7.22
CA ASP A 109 8.62 4.35 5.88
C ASP A 109 8.54 2.90 5.40
N ALA A 110 9.51 2.06 5.80
CA ALA A 110 9.47 0.63 5.54
C ALA A 110 8.32 -0.01 6.32
N LEU A 111 8.20 0.30 7.62
CA LEU A 111 7.13 -0.19 8.47
C LEU A 111 5.74 0.24 7.97
N ILE A 112 5.54 1.54 7.70
CA ILE A 112 4.31 2.07 7.12
C ILE A 112 4.02 1.44 5.75
N GLY A 113 5.06 1.28 4.92
CA GLY A 113 4.96 0.65 3.61
C GLY A 113 4.51 -0.80 3.66
N THR A 114 4.94 -1.55 4.68
CA THR A 114 4.48 -2.93 4.90
C THR A 114 3.08 -3.01 5.46
N MET A 115 2.61 -2.02 6.23
CA MET A 115 1.28 -2.04 6.84
C MET A 115 0.17 -1.53 5.92
N SER A 116 0.48 -0.61 5.00
CA SER A 116 -0.52 0.05 4.14
C SER A 116 -1.43 -0.92 3.37
N PRO A 117 -0.94 -2.02 2.77
CA PRO A 117 -1.78 -3.01 2.10
C PRO A 117 -2.69 -3.80 3.05
N LEU A 118 -2.34 -3.90 4.34
CA LEU A 118 -3.10 -4.66 5.34
C LEU A 118 -4.23 -3.85 5.98
N ILE A 119 -4.16 -2.51 5.92
CA ILE A 119 -5.14 -1.62 6.56
C ILE A 119 -6.60 -2.01 6.21
N PRO A 120 -6.97 -2.23 4.93
CA PRO A 120 -8.35 -2.58 4.59
C PRO A 120 -8.81 -3.91 5.19
N ALA A 121 -7.94 -4.93 5.22
CA ALA A 121 -8.26 -6.24 5.77
C ALA A 121 -8.45 -6.18 7.29
N ILE A 122 -7.58 -5.47 8.00
CA ILE A 122 -7.64 -5.28 9.45
C ILE A 122 -8.90 -4.51 9.83
N ILE A 123 -9.21 -3.41 9.12
CA ILE A 123 -10.41 -2.62 9.37
C ILE A 123 -11.67 -3.48 9.12
N GLY A 124 -11.73 -4.19 7.99
CA GLY A 124 -12.86 -5.04 7.65
C GLY A 124 -13.11 -6.12 8.70
N GLY A 125 -12.07 -6.88 9.06
CA GLY A 125 -12.16 -7.92 10.10
C GLY A 125 -12.58 -7.36 11.45
N SER A 126 -12.02 -6.22 11.86
CA SER A 126 -12.38 -5.55 13.12
C SER A 126 -13.84 -5.12 13.16
N MET A 127 -14.37 -4.60 12.05
CA MET A 127 -15.77 -4.17 11.98
C MET A 127 -16.75 -5.35 12.07
N VAL A 128 -16.42 -6.49 11.43
CA VAL A 128 -17.21 -7.71 11.55
C VAL A 128 -17.18 -8.25 12.98
N LYS A 129 -16.01 -8.25 13.62
CA LYS A 129 -15.86 -8.66 15.02
C LYS A 129 -16.62 -7.75 15.98
N LEU A 130 -16.58 -6.44 15.76
CA LEU A 130 -17.35 -5.47 16.55
C LEU A 130 -18.85 -5.72 16.41
N LEU A 131 -19.34 -5.98 15.20
CA LEU A 131 -20.74 -6.34 14.97
C LEU A 131 -21.11 -7.63 15.72
N ALA A 132 -20.28 -8.67 15.64
CA ALA A 132 -20.48 -9.92 16.36
C ALA A 132 -20.55 -9.69 17.88
N MET A 133 -19.67 -8.84 18.42
CA MET A 133 -19.64 -8.50 19.84
C MET A 133 -20.91 -7.74 20.27
N ILE A 134 -21.40 -6.79 19.47
CA ILE A 134 -22.66 -6.08 19.74
C ILE A 134 -23.85 -7.05 19.72
N LEU A 135 -23.92 -7.95 18.73
CA LEU A 135 -24.96 -8.97 18.63
C LEU A 135 -24.95 -9.95 19.81
N ALA A 136 -23.77 -10.26 20.35
CA ALA A 136 -23.64 -11.08 21.56
C ALA A 136 -24.12 -10.33 22.82
N MET A 137 -23.87 -9.02 22.90
CA MET A 137 -24.28 -8.19 24.05
C MET A 137 -25.79 -7.91 24.10
N THR A 138 -26.48 -7.90 22.95
CA THR A 138 -27.93 -7.65 22.90
C THR A 138 -28.78 -8.85 23.35
N GLY A 139 -28.16 -10.01 23.63
CA GLY A 139 -28.86 -11.21 24.10
C GLY A 139 -29.78 -11.87 23.08
N LEU A 140 -29.81 -11.37 21.84
CA LEU A 140 -30.62 -11.89 20.72
C LEU A 140 -30.12 -13.25 20.22
N PHE A 141 -28.87 -13.59 20.50
CA PHE A 141 -28.23 -14.85 20.12
C PHE A 141 -27.46 -15.42 21.30
N GLU A 142 -27.63 -16.70 21.59
CA GLU A 142 -26.73 -17.39 22.52
C GLU A 142 -25.30 -17.38 21.97
N THR A 143 -24.32 -17.26 22.85
CA THR A 143 -22.89 -17.20 22.52
C THR A 143 -22.41 -18.43 21.72
N THR A 144 -23.17 -19.52 21.76
CA THR A 144 -22.95 -20.79 21.03
C THR A 144 -23.59 -20.82 19.64
N SER A 145 -24.30 -19.76 19.24
CA SER A 145 -24.94 -19.70 17.93
C SER A 145 -23.90 -19.75 16.82
N SER A 146 -24.09 -20.67 15.86
CA SER A 146 -23.21 -20.83 14.68
C SER A 146 -22.97 -19.52 13.94
N THR A 147 -23.97 -18.61 13.94
CA THR A 147 -23.87 -17.29 13.33
C THR A 147 -22.80 -16.43 14.00
N LEU A 148 -22.75 -16.40 15.33
CA LEU A 148 -21.75 -15.63 16.08
C LEU A 148 -20.35 -16.24 15.95
N ILE A 149 -20.26 -17.57 15.91
CA ILE A 149 -18.98 -18.27 15.68
C ILE A 149 -18.43 -17.94 14.29
N ILE A 150 -19.26 -17.99 13.24
CA ILE A 150 -18.86 -17.65 11.87
C ILE A 150 -18.43 -16.18 11.78
N LEU A 151 -19.18 -15.26 12.37
CA LEU A 151 -18.83 -13.83 12.36
C LEU A 151 -17.51 -13.55 13.08
N ASN A 152 -17.27 -14.18 14.24
CA ASN A 152 -16.00 -14.06 14.94
C ASN A 152 -14.85 -14.67 14.13
N LEU A 153 -15.05 -15.83 13.50
CA LEU A 153 -14.05 -16.46 12.64
C LEU A 153 -13.65 -15.58 11.45
N ILE A 154 -14.64 -14.96 10.80
CA ILE A 154 -14.40 -14.00 9.71
C ILE A 154 -13.63 -12.78 10.24
N GLY A 155 -14.01 -12.26 11.40
CA GLY A 155 -13.34 -11.11 12.01
C GLY A 155 -11.90 -11.40 12.41
N ASP A 156 -11.63 -12.61 12.91
CA ASP A 156 -10.32 -13.04 13.37
C ASP A 156 -9.38 -13.44 12.23
N GLY A 157 -9.89 -13.81 11.07
CA GLY A 157 -9.07 -14.26 9.93
C GLY A 157 -7.97 -13.27 9.56
N ALA A 158 -8.26 -11.97 9.52
CA ALA A 158 -7.26 -10.94 9.21
C ALA A 158 -6.16 -10.83 10.27
N PHE A 159 -6.47 -11.11 11.54
CA PHE A 159 -5.49 -11.07 12.63
C PHE A 159 -4.70 -12.37 12.72
N PHE A 160 -5.35 -13.51 12.51
CA PHE A 160 -4.72 -14.82 12.51
C PHE A 160 -3.64 -14.92 11.41
N PHE A 161 -3.95 -14.45 10.20
CA PHE A 161 -3.00 -14.45 9.08
C PHE A 161 -2.16 -13.17 9.00
N LEU A 162 -2.19 -12.32 10.02
CA LEU A 162 -1.41 -11.08 10.06
C LEU A 162 0.09 -11.32 9.79
N PRO A 163 0.77 -12.30 10.42
CA PRO A 163 2.20 -12.53 10.16
C PRO A 163 2.49 -12.83 8.68
N VAL A 164 1.62 -13.60 8.03
CA VAL A 164 1.75 -13.99 6.62
C VAL A 164 1.53 -12.78 5.70
N MET A 165 0.49 -11.99 5.96
CA MET A 165 0.19 -10.81 5.16
C MET A 165 1.27 -9.72 5.30
N VAL A 166 1.85 -9.57 6.49
CA VAL A 166 2.97 -8.64 6.73
C VAL A 166 4.21 -9.12 5.98
N ALA A 167 4.52 -10.42 6.03
CA ALA A 167 5.67 -10.98 5.31
C ALA A 167 5.51 -10.84 3.78
N ALA A 168 4.31 -11.04 3.26
CA ALA A 168 4.03 -10.82 1.85
C ALA A 168 4.25 -9.34 1.46
N SER A 169 3.74 -8.40 2.26
CA SER A 169 3.91 -6.97 2.03
C SER A 169 5.39 -6.54 2.16
N ALA A 170 6.13 -7.13 3.10
CA ALA A 170 7.56 -6.94 3.25
C ALA A 170 8.33 -7.46 2.03
N ALA A 171 7.96 -8.61 1.49
CA ALA A 171 8.61 -9.15 0.29
C ALA A 171 8.46 -8.22 -0.92
N VAL A 172 7.28 -7.63 -1.11
CA VAL A 172 7.07 -6.61 -2.15
C VAL A 172 7.90 -5.36 -1.86
N LYS A 173 7.91 -4.88 -0.62
CA LYS A 173 8.60 -3.64 -0.23
C LYS A 173 10.12 -3.74 -0.36
N PHE A 174 10.70 -4.87 0.04
CA PHE A 174 12.13 -5.13 0.03
C PHE A 174 12.63 -5.88 -1.21
N LYS A 175 11.73 -6.21 -2.15
CA LYS A 175 12.02 -6.96 -3.37
C LYS A 175 12.70 -8.30 -3.11
N THR A 176 12.23 -9.02 -2.09
CA THR A 176 12.72 -10.37 -1.75
C THR A 176 11.79 -11.45 -2.29
N ASN A 177 12.21 -12.71 -2.18
CA ASN A 177 11.40 -13.83 -2.63
C ASN A 177 10.14 -13.98 -1.75
N MET A 178 8.97 -13.77 -2.38
CA MET A 178 7.65 -13.85 -1.74
C MET A 178 7.40 -15.22 -1.10
N SER A 179 7.69 -16.31 -1.80
CA SER A 179 7.45 -17.67 -1.32
C SER A 179 8.26 -17.98 -0.07
N LEU A 180 9.52 -17.56 -0.03
CA LEU A 180 10.38 -17.73 1.15
C LEU A 180 9.90 -16.88 2.33
N ALA A 181 9.52 -15.62 2.08
CA ALA A 181 9.00 -14.74 3.13
C ALA A 181 7.72 -15.31 3.76
N ILE A 182 6.78 -15.79 2.93
CA ILE A 182 5.55 -16.44 3.39
C ILE A 182 5.86 -17.74 4.13
N ALA A 183 6.81 -18.55 3.66
CA ALA A 183 7.19 -19.80 4.34
C ALA A 183 7.74 -19.54 5.75
N ILE A 184 8.60 -18.53 5.91
CA ILE A 184 9.15 -18.13 7.21
C ILE A 184 8.03 -17.66 8.14
N ALA A 185 7.12 -16.82 7.66
CA ALA A 185 5.96 -16.38 8.44
C ALA A 185 4.96 -17.51 8.73
N GLY A 186 4.88 -18.51 7.84
CA GLY A 186 4.06 -19.70 7.99
C GLY A 186 4.41 -20.51 9.24
N VAL A 187 5.68 -20.48 9.67
CA VAL A 187 6.11 -21.11 10.93
C VAL A 187 5.39 -20.49 12.13
N LEU A 188 5.13 -19.18 12.12
CA LEU A 188 4.47 -18.47 13.23
C LEU A 188 2.99 -18.83 13.38
N VAL A 189 2.35 -19.28 12.30
CA VAL A 189 0.94 -19.73 12.29
C VAL A 189 0.82 -21.26 12.25
N HIS A 190 1.95 -21.98 12.30
CA HIS A 190 1.94 -23.42 12.28
C HIS A 190 1.35 -23.97 13.59
N PRO A 191 0.43 -24.96 13.56
CA PRO A 191 -0.21 -25.49 14.77
C PRO A 191 0.79 -25.93 15.84
N ALA A 192 1.87 -26.62 15.46
CA ALA A 192 2.90 -27.03 16.41
C ALA A 192 3.62 -25.85 17.09
N PHE A 193 3.77 -24.71 16.41
CA PHE A 193 4.35 -23.50 17.00
C PHE A 193 3.36 -22.83 17.94
N ILE A 194 2.08 -22.76 17.57
CA ILE A 194 1.01 -22.24 18.43
C ILE A 194 0.91 -23.08 19.72
N ASP A 195 0.92 -24.41 19.59
CA ASP A 195 0.88 -25.34 20.73
C ASP A 195 2.10 -25.19 21.64
N LEU A 196 3.29 -25.02 21.05
CA LEU A 196 4.53 -24.79 21.81
C LEU A 196 4.44 -23.48 22.60
N MET A 197 3.98 -22.40 21.97
CA MET A 197 3.82 -21.10 22.61
C MET A 197 2.77 -21.14 23.71
N ALA A 198 1.64 -21.82 23.49
CA ALA A 198 0.59 -22.01 24.48
C ALA A 198 1.09 -22.77 25.72
N LYS A 199 1.88 -23.83 25.52
CA LYS A 199 2.50 -24.60 26.62
C LYS A 199 3.56 -23.78 27.37
N SER A 200 4.35 -22.97 26.68
CA SER A 200 5.34 -22.10 27.32
C SER A 200 4.71 -20.96 28.12
N GLY A 201 3.57 -20.41 27.67
CA GLY A 201 2.85 -19.34 28.38
C GLY A 201 2.18 -19.82 29.66
N ALA A 202 1.73 -21.08 29.69
CA ALA A 202 1.14 -21.71 30.88
C ALA A 202 2.16 -22.01 32.00
N GLY A 203 3.47 -22.01 31.70
CA GLY A 203 4.55 -22.30 32.66
C GLY A 203 5.13 -21.08 33.39
N ALA A 204 4.71 -19.86 33.06
CA ALA A 204 5.27 -18.62 33.62
C ALA A 204 4.43 -18.01 34.77
N GLY A 205 3.42 -18.74 35.27
CA GLY A 205 2.53 -18.32 36.36
C GLY A 205 2.62 -19.17 37.62
N GLY A 206 3.81 -19.72 37.92
CA GLY A 206 4.13 -20.41 39.18
C GLY A 206 4.95 -19.53 40.10
#